data_AF-A0A2V8HH24-F1
#
_entry.id   AF-A0A2V8HH24-F1
#
_cell.length_a   1.000
_cell.length_b   1.000
_cell.length_c   1.000
_cell.angle_alpha   90.00
_cell.angle_beta   90.00
_cell.angle_gamma   90.00
#
_symmetry.space_group_name_H-M   'P 1'
#
loop_
_entity.id
_entity.type
_entity.pdbx_description
1 polymer ?
#
loop_
_entity_poly.entity_id
_entity_poly.type
_entity_poly.pdbx_seq_one_letter_code
_entity_poly.pdbx_strand_id
1 'polypeptide(L)'
;MSLSDTEYSILRKTIAARGTARMVLFPVTMIAWASLALIVLTLAEAPVASLLPLAVLAAGFEAIHALHVGVERIGRYLQVYYENLETGPQWETIAMKVGPALPGGGIDPLFTLVFASATFVNILPALALQLRPTAIELGVIGVLHLAMVIRIVRARGAAARQRAIELESFRQIRAQK
;
A
#
# COMPACT_ATOMS: atom_id res chain seq x y z
N MET A 1 -10.93 -5.17 -33.94
CA MET A 1 -10.33 -4.43 -32.81
C MET A 1 -8.84 -4.35 -33.06
N SER A 2 -8.23 -3.17 -32.99
CA SER A 2 -6.78 -3.05 -33.22
C SER A 2 -6.00 -3.65 -32.05
N LEU A 3 -4.74 -4.04 -32.26
CA LEU A 3 -3.86 -4.51 -31.18
C LEU A 3 -3.75 -3.47 -30.06
N SER A 4 -3.71 -2.17 -30.43
CA SER A 4 -3.70 -1.04 -29.50
C SER A 4 -4.96 -1.02 -28.62
N ASP A 5 -6.14 -1.16 -29.21
CA ASP A 5 -7.40 -1.17 -28.44
C ASP A 5 -7.46 -2.37 -27.48
N THR A 6 -6.97 -3.55 -27.92
CA THR A 6 -6.94 -4.76 -27.10
C THR A 6 -6.00 -4.60 -25.92
N GLU A 7 -4.78 -4.09 -26.14
CA GLU A 7 -3.81 -3.78 -25.08
C GLU A 7 -4.40 -2.78 -24.08
N TYR A 8 -4.97 -1.67 -24.56
CA TYR A 8 -5.64 -0.67 -23.71
C TYR A 8 -6.71 -1.31 -22.82
N SER A 9 -7.60 -2.13 -23.40
CA SER A 9 -8.67 -2.80 -22.66
C SER A 9 -8.13 -3.73 -21.57
N ILE A 10 -7.09 -4.52 -21.87
CA ILE A 10 -6.47 -5.45 -20.92
C ILE A 10 -5.82 -4.70 -19.77
N LEU A 11 -5.11 -3.60 -20.06
CA LEU A 11 -4.45 -2.79 -19.04
C LEU A 11 -5.46 -2.11 -18.11
N ARG A 12 -6.58 -1.59 -18.65
CA ARG A 12 -7.69 -1.04 -17.84
C ARG A 12 -8.33 -2.11 -16.95
N LYS A 13 -8.59 -3.31 -17.48
CA LYS A 13 -9.09 -4.44 -16.69
C LYS A 13 -8.12 -4.83 -15.58
N THR A 14 -6.82 -4.80 -15.85
CA THR A 14 -5.77 -5.09 -14.85
C THR A 14 -5.74 -4.05 -13.75
N ILE A 15 -5.86 -2.76 -14.08
CA ILE A 15 -6.01 -1.66 -13.10
C ILE A 15 -7.22 -1.91 -12.20
N ALA A 16 -8.38 -2.18 -12.80
CA ALA A 16 -9.61 -2.44 -12.06
C ALA A 16 -9.48 -3.65 -11.13
N ALA A 17 -8.96 -4.79 -11.64
CA ALA A 17 -8.77 -6.01 -10.87
C ALA A 17 -7.84 -5.80 -9.67
N ARG A 18 -6.70 -5.14 -9.85
CA ARG A 18 -5.75 -4.84 -8.77
C ARG A 18 -6.32 -3.82 -7.77
N GLY A 19 -7.08 -2.83 -8.26
CA GLY A 19 -7.80 -1.88 -7.41
C GLY A 19 -8.80 -2.57 -6.49
N THR A 20 -9.62 -3.48 -7.03
CA THR A 20 -10.55 -4.32 -6.26
C THR A 20 -9.81 -5.24 -5.29
N ALA A 21 -8.76 -5.94 -5.75
CA ALA A 21 -7.97 -6.83 -4.92
C ALA A 21 -7.42 -6.11 -3.69
N ARG A 22 -6.95 -4.86 -3.84
CA ARG A 22 -6.49 -4.04 -2.72
C ARG A 22 -7.59 -3.76 -1.70
N MET A 23 -8.80 -3.39 -2.16
CA MET A 23 -9.94 -3.11 -1.27
C MET A 23 -10.44 -4.36 -0.54
N VAL A 24 -10.22 -5.55 -1.10
CA VAL A 24 -10.53 -6.84 -0.44
C VAL A 24 -9.41 -7.30 0.48
N LEU A 25 -8.15 -7.12 0.08
CA LEU A 25 -7.00 -7.58 0.85
C LEU A 25 -6.84 -6.81 2.16
N PHE A 26 -7.23 -5.54 2.19
CA PHE A 26 -7.22 -4.72 3.40
C PHE A 26 -8.06 -5.33 4.54
N PRO A 27 -9.39 -5.54 4.41
CA PRO A 27 -10.19 -6.12 5.47
C PRO A 27 -9.77 -7.56 5.80
N VAL A 28 -9.38 -8.36 4.79
CA VAL A 28 -8.85 -9.72 5.03
C VAL A 28 -7.59 -9.68 5.92
N THR A 29 -6.66 -8.76 5.64
CA THR A 29 -5.46 -8.58 6.47
C THR A 29 -5.81 -8.17 7.89
N MET A 30 -6.74 -7.21 8.06
CA MET A 30 -7.15 -6.74 9.38
C MET A 30 -7.83 -7.83 10.20
N ILE A 31 -8.70 -8.63 9.57
CA ILE A 31 -9.34 -9.78 10.22
C ILE A 31 -8.30 -10.82 10.60
N ALA A 32 -7.41 -11.20 9.66
CA ALA A 32 -6.36 -12.18 9.93
C ALA A 32 -5.43 -11.73 11.07
N TRP A 33 -5.03 -10.47 11.07
CA TRP A 33 -4.24 -9.88 12.16
C TRP A 33 -4.98 -9.94 13.49
N ALA A 34 -6.22 -9.45 13.54
CA ALA A 34 -6.99 -9.38 14.79
C ALA A 34 -7.27 -10.78 15.36
N SER A 35 -7.69 -11.72 14.51
CA SER A 35 -7.91 -13.11 14.91
C SER A 35 -6.63 -13.76 15.41
N LEU A 36 -5.51 -13.59 14.70
CA LEU A 36 -4.23 -14.16 15.12
C LEU A 36 -3.74 -13.54 16.43
N ALA A 37 -3.88 -12.23 16.60
CA ALA A 37 -3.54 -11.55 17.84
C ALA A 37 -4.32 -12.10 19.04
N LEU A 38 -5.63 -12.30 18.89
CA LEU A 38 -6.47 -12.88 19.96
C LEU A 38 -6.10 -14.34 20.26
N ILE A 39 -5.85 -15.16 19.24
CA ILE A 39 -5.47 -16.57 19.40
C ILE A 39 -4.12 -16.66 20.11
N VAL A 40 -3.12 -15.92 19.65
CA VAL A 40 -1.77 -16.01 20.22
C VAL A 40 -1.72 -15.37 21.61
N LEU A 41 -2.52 -14.34 21.88
CA LEU A 41 -2.64 -13.77 23.22
C LEU A 41 -3.22 -14.75 24.26
N THR A 42 -4.07 -15.68 23.82
CA THR A 42 -4.70 -16.69 24.70
C THR A 42 -3.87 -17.96 24.84
N LEU A 43 -3.08 -18.32 23.81
CA LEU A 43 -2.39 -19.61 23.73
C LEU A 43 -0.87 -19.53 23.85
N ALA A 44 -0.27 -18.34 23.80
CA ALA A 44 1.17 -18.17 23.78
C ALA A 44 1.63 -17.00 24.66
N GLU A 45 2.96 -16.84 24.73
CA GLU A 45 3.59 -15.76 25.50
C GLU A 45 3.53 -14.42 24.77
N ALA A 46 3.62 -13.34 25.54
CA ALA A 46 3.50 -11.96 25.05
C ALA A 46 4.43 -11.62 23.87
N PRO A 47 5.71 -12.04 23.80
CA PRO A 47 6.56 -11.79 22.64
C PRO A 47 6.00 -12.37 21.35
N VAL A 48 5.48 -13.60 21.40
CA VAL A 48 4.88 -14.28 20.24
C VAL A 48 3.58 -13.55 19.83
N ALA A 49 2.78 -13.12 20.81
CA ALA A 49 1.54 -12.38 20.60
C ALA A 49 1.76 -11.00 19.96
N SER A 50 2.96 -10.42 20.09
CA SER A 50 3.33 -9.19 19.38
C SER A 50 4.03 -9.45 18.05
N LEU A 51 4.86 -10.49 17.90
CA LEU A 51 5.66 -10.67 16.69
C LEU A 51 4.90 -11.35 15.53
N LEU A 52 4.11 -12.40 15.80
CA LEU A 52 3.40 -13.11 14.73
C LEU A 52 2.33 -12.25 14.05
N PRO A 53 1.48 -11.50 14.79
CA PRO A 53 0.50 -10.67 14.11
C PRO A 53 1.15 -9.42 13.46
N LEU A 54 2.31 -8.95 13.95
CA LEU A 54 3.10 -7.92 13.24
C LEU A 54 3.53 -8.40 11.86
N ALA A 55 3.93 -9.66 11.71
CA ALA A 55 4.29 -10.23 10.42
C ALA A 55 3.10 -10.25 9.44
N VAL A 56 1.88 -10.53 9.93
CA VAL A 56 0.65 -10.45 9.12
C VAL A 56 0.39 -9.02 8.66
N LEU A 57 0.54 -8.03 9.56
CA LEU A 57 0.42 -6.60 9.20
C LEU A 57 1.46 -6.21 8.16
N ALA A 58 2.72 -6.62 8.33
CA ALA A 58 3.79 -6.34 7.38
C ALA A 58 3.48 -6.94 6.00
N ALA A 59 3.12 -8.22 5.93
CA ALA A 59 2.82 -8.90 4.68
C ALA A 59 1.62 -8.27 3.95
N GLY A 60 0.53 -7.99 4.66
CA GLY A 60 -0.65 -7.37 4.06
C GLY A 60 -0.39 -5.94 3.58
N PHE A 61 0.38 -5.16 4.34
CA PHE A 61 0.80 -3.82 3.91
C PHE A 61 1.66 -3.86 2.64
N GLU A 62 2.66 -4.74 2.58
CA GLU A 62 3.53 -4.89 1.41
C GLU A 62 2.75 -5.31 0.16
N ALA A 63 1.80 -6.24 0.31
CA ALA A 63 0.96 -6.67 -0.80
C ALA A 63 0.06 -5.54 -1.31
N ILE A 64 -0.56 -4.76 -0.42
CA ILE A 64 -1.35 -3.57 -0.77
C ILE A 64 -0.49 -2.51 -1.46
N HIS A 65 0.71 -2.26 -0.93
CA HIS A 65 1.67 -1.31 -1.49
C HIS A 65 2.12 -1.72 -2.90
N ALA A 66 2.48 -3.00 -3.10
CA ALA A 66 2.86 -3.53 -4.40
C ALA A 66 1.71 -3.43 -5.42
N LEU A 67 0.48 -3.75 -5.02
CA LEU A 67 -0.70 -3.57 -5.87
C LEU A 67 -0.91 -2.11 -6.25
N HIS A 68 -0.80 -1.19 -5.29
CA HIS A 68 -0.96 0.24 -5.54
C HIS A 68 0.07 0.75 -6.55
N VAL A 69 1.35 0.50 -6.29
CA VAL A 69 2.45 0.88 -7.17
C VAL A 69 2.27 0.30 -8.57
N GLY A 70 1.89 -0.98 -8.67
CA GLY A 70 1.66 -1.64 -9.95
C GLY A 70 0.51 -1.03 -10.76
N VAL A 71 -0.56 -0.55 -10.09
CA VAL A 71 -1.68 0.15 -10.74
C VAL A 71 -1.25 1.51 -11.25
N GLU A 72 -0.55 2.29 -10.42
CA GLU A 72 -0.10 3.64 -10.77
C GLU A 72 0.79 3.61 -12.01
N ARG A 73 1.74 2.66 -12.06
CA ARG A 73 2.65 2.48 -13.20
C ARG A 73 1.90 2.21 -14.50
N ILE A 74 0.93 1.28 -14.49
CA ILE A 74 0.10 1.00 -15.67
C ILE A 74 -0.69 2.25 -16.05
N GLY A 75 -1.25 2.98 -15.08
CA GLY A 75 -1.95 4.23 -15.33
C GLY A 75 -1.06 5.28 -16.01
N ARG A 76 0.21 5.39 -15.62
CA ARG A 76 1.16 6.34 -16.27
C ARG A 76 1.51 5.92 -17.68
N TYR A 77 1.69 4.62 -17.91
CA TYR A 77 1.88 4.09 -19.27
C TYR A 77 0.67 4.42 -20.14
N LEU A 78 -0.56 4.17 -19.65
CA LEU A 78 -1.77 4.51 -20.38
C LEU A 78 -1.87 6.01 -20.69
N GLN A 79 -1.57 6.85 -19.71
CA GLN A 79 -1.54 8.30 -19.88
C GLN A 79 -0.57 8.74 -20.98
N VAL A 80 0.62 8.14 -21.04
CA VAL A 80 1.63 8.56 -22.03
C VAL A 80 1.38 7.96 -23.40
N TYR A 81 0.93 6.71 -23.53
CA TYR A 81 0.88 6.02 -24.82
C TYR A 81 -0.50 6.02 -25.47
N TYR A 82 -1.58 6.24 -24.70
CA TYR A 82 -2.95 6.14 -25.20
C TYR A 82 -3.76 7.43 -25.09
N GLU A 83 -3.43 8.34 -24.16
CA GLU A 83 -4.06 9.65 -24.17
C GLU A 83 -3.47 10.53 -25.28
N ASN A 84 -4.31 10.96 -26.21
CA ASN A 84 -3.95 11.95 -27.20
C ASN A 84 -4.24 13.35 -26.64
N LEU A 85 -3.19 14.17 -26.50
CA LEU A 85 -3.26 15.53 -25.96
C LEU A 85 -4.09 16.49 -26.84
N GLU A 86 -4.32 16.15 -28.11
CA GLU A 86 -4.99 17.05 -29.06
C GLU A 86 -6.44 16.65 -29.35
N THR A 87 -6.78 15.36 -29.37
CA THR A 87 -8.09 14.89 -29.86
C THR A 87 -8.72 13.73 -29.07
N GLY A 88 -8.04 13.19 -28.06
CA GLY A 88 -8.51 12.03 -27.29
C GLY A 88 -9.06 12.37 -25.90
N PRO A 89 -9.83 11.47 -25.28
CA PRO A 89 -10.24 11.62 -23.89
C PRO A 89 -9.01 11.59 -22.96
N GLN A 90 -8.84 12.63 -22.13
CA GLN A 90 -7.67 12.84 -21.26
C GLN A 90 -7.99 12.52 -19.79
N TRP A 91 -8.74 11.45 -19.55
CA TRP A 91 -9.28 11.16 -18.21
C TRP A 91 -8.20 11.01 -17.14
N GLU A 92 -7.11 10.27 -17.37
CA GLU A 92 -6.00 10.12 -16.43
C GLU A 92 -5.30 11.45 -16.16
N THR A 93 -5.07 12.24 -17.21
CA THR A 93 -4.49 13.58 -17.09
C THR A 93 -5.38 14.53 -16.30
N ILE A 94 -6.70 14.51 -16.53
CA ILE A 94 -7.67 15.34 -15.80
C ILE A 94 -7.78 14.87 -14.34
N ALA A 95 -7.93 13.56 -14.11
CA ALA A 95 -8.03 12.98 -12.77
C ALA A 95 -6.79 13.32 -11.91
N MET A 96 -5.59 13.29 -12.50
CA MET A 96 -4.37 13.74 -11.84
C MET A 96 -4.42 15.21 -11.41
N LYS A 97 -4.90 16.10 -12.30
CA LYS A 97 -4.95 17.56 -12.03
C LYS A 97 -5.96 17.87 -10.93
N VAL A 98 -7.06 17.13 -10.89
CA VAL A 98 -8.12 17.30 -9.88
C VAL A 98 -7.68 16.83 -8.50
N GLY A 99 -6.92 15.73 -8.40
CA GLY A 99 -6.55 15.13 -7.11
C GLY A 99 -5.94 16.10 -6.07
N PRO A 100 -4.85 16.83 -6.40
CA PRO A 100 -4.25 17.82 -5.51
C PRO A 100 -5.13 19.06 -5.25
N ALA A 101 -6.07 19.36 -6.15
CA ALA A 101 -6.92 20.55 -6.07
C ALA A 101 -8.12 20.37 -5.11
N LEU A 102 -8.42 19.15 -4.67
CA LEU A 102 -9.52 18.87 -3.74
C LEU A 102 -9.01 18.73 -2.29
N PRO A 103 -9.35 19.67 -1.38
CA PRO A 103 -9.01 19.53 0.03
C PRO A 103 -9.70 18.28 0.62
N GLY A 104 -8.90 17.37 1.20
CA GLY A 104 -9.38 16.08 1.72
C GLY A 104 -9.75 15.03 0.65
N GLY A 105 -9.44 15.28 -0.63
CA GLY A 105 -10.03 14.57 -1.78
C GLY A 105 -9.57 13.14 -2.06
N GLY A 106 -8.91 12.45 -1.15
CA GLY A 106 -8.49 11.06 -1.36
C GLY A 106 -8.43 10.25 -0.09
N ILE A 107 -9.14 9.13 -0.07
CA ILE A 107 -8.87 8.04 0.88
C ILE A 107 -7.41 7.64 0.69
N ASP A 108 -6.65 7.59 1.78
CA ASP A 108 -5.25 7.15 1.74
C ASP A 108 -5.16 5.74 1.13
N PRO A 109 -4.60 5.59 -0.10
CA PRO A 109 -4.66 4.36 -0.86
C PRO A 109 -3.83 3.22 -0.24
N LEU A 110 -3.00 3.53 0.75
CA LEU A 110 -2.19 2.57 1.49
C LEU A 110 -2.76 2.26 2.88
N PHE A 111 -3.86 2.91 3.29
CA PHE A 111 -4.43 2.78 4.63
C PHE A 111 -3.39 3.01 5.73
N THR A 112 -2.45 3.94 5.51
CA THR A 112 -1.26 4.23 6.34
C THR A 112 -1.66 4.41 7.79
N LEU A 113 -2.70 5.22 8.05
CA LEU A 113 -3.16 5.49 9.42
C LEU A 113 -3.67 4.22 10.10
N VAL A 114 -4.42 3.37 9.39
CA VAL A 114 -4.95 2.13 9.98
C VAL A 114 -3.84 1.14 10.28
N PHE A 115 -2.91 0.92 9.34
CA PHE A 115 -1.76 0.04 9.58
C PHE A 115 -0.85 0.55 10.69
N ALA A 116 -0.61 1.87 10.77
CA ALA A 116 0.17 2.46 11.85
C ALA A 116 -0.52 2.25 13.20
N SER A 117 -1.83 2.56 13.29
CA SER A 117 -2.62 2.32 14.51
C SER A 117 -2.65 0.85 14.91
N ALA A 118 -2.85 -0.07 13.96
CA ALA A 118 -2.81 -1.51 14.22
C ALA A 118 -1.42 -1.94 14.74
N THR A 119 -0.33 -1.39 14.17
CA THR A 119 1.04 -1.63 14.66
C THR A 119 1.21 -1.15 16.10
N PHE A 120 0.68 0.02 16.46
CA PHE A 120 0.71 0.51 17.84
C PHE A 120 -0.13 -0.35 18.79
N VAL A 121 -1.32 -0.78 18.40
CA VAL A 121 -2.14 -1.70 19.21
C VAL A 121 -1.44 -3.04 19.39
N ASN A 122 -0.73 -3.51 18.36
CA ASN A 122 -0.05 -4.79 18.33
C ASN A 122 1.14 -4.90 19.31
N ILE A 123 1.69 -3.77 19.77
CA ILE A 123 2.78 -3.76 20.75
C ILE A 123 2.27 -3.91 22.21
N LEU A 124 0.96 -3.72 22.44
CA LEU A 124 0.38 -3.71 23.78
C LEU A 124 0.60 -5.01 24.58
N PRO A 125 0.53 -6.22 23.99
CA PRO A 125 0.84 -7.44 24.73
C PRO A 125 2.23 -7.40 25.38
N ALA A 126 3.25 -6.95 24.65
CA ALA A 126 4.61 -6.86 25.16
C ALA A 126 4.81 -5.74 26.20
N LEU A 127 4.12 -4.61 26.06
CA LEU A 127 4.32 -3.46 26.97
C LEU A 127 3.47 -3.49 28.23
N ALA A 128 2.24 -3.99 28.14
CA ALA A 128 1.22 -3.84 29.19
C ALA A 128 0.80 -5.16 29.83
N LEU A 129 0.96 -6.29 29.14
CA LEU A 129 0.47 -7.59 29.60
C LEU A 129 1.58 -8.54 30.04
N GLN A 130 2.84 -8.25 29.66
CA GLN A 130 3.98 -9.05 30.08
C GLN A 130 4.44 -8.66 31.50
N LEU A 131 4.36 -9.60 32.46
CA LEU A 131 4.71 -9.33 33.86
C LEU A 131 6.21 -9.08 34.09
N ARG A 132 7.08 -9.74 33.31
CA ARG A 132 8.55 -9.69 33.47
C ARG A 132 9.25 -9.65 32.11
N PRO A 133 9.18 -8.53 31.38
CA PRO A 133 9.87 -8.41 30.10
C PRO A 133 11.37 -8.26 30.28
N THR A 134 12.15 -9.00 29.48
CA THR A 134 13.60 -8.78 29.41
C THR A 134 13.92 -7.58 28.52
N ALA A 135 15.07 -6.93 28.76
CA ALA A 135 15.51 -5.82 27.93
C ALA A 135 15.73 -6.23 26.46
N ILE A 136 16.15 -7.48 26.22
CA ILE A 136 16.36 -8.01 24.86
C ILE A 136 15.02 -8.18 24.14
N GLU A 137 14.00 -8.76 24.79
CA GLU A 137 12.67 -8.90 24.20
C GLU A 137 12.06 -7.54 23.83
N LEU A 138 12.09 -6.58 24.76
CA LEU A 138 11.60 -5.22 24.51
C LEU A 138 12.38 -4.54 23.38
N GLY A 139 13.70 -4.72 23.34
CA GLY A 139 14.56 -4.20 22.28
C GLY A 139 14.17 -4.75 20.91
N VAL A 140 14.06 -6.07 20.78
CA VAL A 140 13.70 -6.73 19.51
C VAL A 140 12.29 -6.33 19.06
N ILE A 141 11.31 -6.43 19.96
CA ILE A 141 9.92 -6.06 19.68
C ILE A 141 9.84 -4.60 19.28
N GLY A 142 10.45 -3.70 20.06
CA GLY A 142 10.46 -2.26 19.78
C GLY A 142 11.09 -1.92 18.44
N VAL A 143 12.24 -2.51 18.11
CA VAL A 143 12.94 -2.29 16.83
C VAL A 143 12.08 -2.75 15.65
N LEU A 144 11.44 -3.92 15.73
CA LEU A 144 10.62 -4.44 14.64
C LEU A 144 9.34 -3.62 14.42
N HIS A 145 8.69 -3.17 15.49
CA HIS A 145 7.53 -2.28 15.38
C HIS A 145 7.92 -0.92 14.81
N LEU A 146 9.04 -0.35 15.26
CA LEU A 146 9.58 0.89 14.71
C LEU A 146 9.93 0.72 13.23
N ALA A 147 10.56 -0.39 12.85
CA ALA A 147 10.88 -0.69 11.46
C ALA A 147 9.62 -0.75 10.58
N MET A 148 8.53 -1.36 11.08
CA MET A 148 7.23 -1.37 10.38
C MET A 148 6.67 0.05 10.21
N VAL A 149 6.66 0.87 11.27
CA VAL A 149 6.20 2.27 11.17
C VAL A 149 7.04 3.07 10.17
N ILE A 150 8.37 2.95 10.22
CA ILE A 150 9.27 3.59 9.26
C ILE A 150 8.97 3.11 7.84
N ARG A 151 8.74 1.81 7.64
CA ARG A 151 8.42 1.24 6.34
C ARG A 151 7.12 1.81 5.78
N ILE A 152 6.09 1.97 6.60
CA ILE A 152 4.80 2.58 6.25
C ILE A 152 5.01 4.04 5.79
N VAL A 153 5.72 4.84 6.59
CA VAL A 153 5.99 6.26 6.27
C VAL A 153 6.80 6.39 4.98
N ARG A 154 7.85 5.56 4.81
CA ARG A 154 8.66 5.55 3.59
C ARG A 154 7.84 5.15 2.37
N ALA A 155 6.94 4.19 2.49
CA ALA A 155 6.04 3.78 1.40
C ALA A 155 5.18 4.94 0.91
N ARG A 156 4.52 5.62 1.86
CA ARG A 156 3.65 6.77 1.55
C ARG A 156 4.42 7.88 0.85
N GLY A 157 5.60 8.22 1.36
CA GLY A 157 6.46 9.22 0.74
C GLY A 157 6.96 8.81 -0.65
N ALA A 158 7.33 7.54 -0.84
CA ALA A 158 7.76 7.01 -2.12
C ALA A 158 6.62 7.03 -3.15
N ALA A 159 5.43 6.54 -2.79
CA ALA A 159 4.26 6.50 -3.67
C ALA A 159 3.85 7.91 -4.15
N ALA A 160 3.94 8.92 -3.28
CA ALA A 160 3.66 10.30 -3.64
C ALA A 160 4.61 10.84 -4.73
N ARG A 161 5.92 10.54 -4.62
CA ARG A 161 6.93 11.01 -5.59
C ARG A 161 6.98 10.17 -6.87
N GLN A 162 6.73 8.86 -6.74
CA GLN A 162 6.86 7.90 -7.83
C GLN A 162 6.00 8.26 -9.04
N ARG A 163 4.78 8.79 -8.82
CA ARG A 163 3.87 9.18 -9.90
C ARG A 163 4.48 10.14 -10.90
N ALA A 164 5.17 11.17 -10.42
CA ALA A 164 5.80 12.18 -11.27
C ALA A 164 7.03 11.61 -12.00
N ILE A 165 7.85 10.83 -11.28
CA ILE A 165 9.06 10.20 -11.82
C ILE A 165 8.69 9.23 -12.95
N GLU A 166 7.75 8.31 -12.72
CA GLU A 166 7.36 7.32 -13.74
C GLU A 166 6.73 7.97 -14.97
N LEU A 167 5.91 9.01 -14.78
CA LEU A 167 5.32 9.76 -15.90
C LEU A 167 6.39 10.39 -16.78
N GLU A 168 7.40 11.01 -16.17
CA GLU A 168 8.51 11.64 -16.89
C GLU A 168 9.37 10.59 -17.60
N SER A 169 9.72 9.50 -16.92
CA SER A 169 10.45 8.39 -17.54
C SER A 169 9.73 7.82 -18.76
N PHE A 170 8.40 7.62 -18.69
CA PHE A 170 7.64 7.13 -19.83
C PHE A 170 7.62 8.12 -21.01
N ARG A 171 7.53 9.43 -20.75
CA ARG A 171 7.59 10.48 -21.79
C ARG A 171 8.93 10.47 -22.51
N GLN A 172 10.03 10.38 -21.75
CA GLN A 172 11.37 10.31 -22.31
C GLN A 172 11.55 9.08 -23.21
N ILE A 173 11.07 7.91 -22.76
CA ILE A 173 11.09 6.68 -23.57
C ILE A 173 10.24 6.83 -24.83
N ARG A 174 9.06 7.46 -24.75
CA ARG A 174 8.20 7.68 -25.91
C ARG A 174 8.85 8.62 -26.94
N ALA A 175 9.55 9.65 -26.48
CA ALA A 175 10.22 10.62 -27.36
C ALA A 175 11.47 10.07 -28.08
N GLN A 176 12.02 8.94 -27.63
CA GLN A 176 13.14 8.25 -28.28
C GLN A 176 12.71 7.32 -29.43
N LYS A 177 11.40 7.06 -29.56
CA LYS A 177 10.82 6.30 -30.68
C LYS A 177 10.37 7.24 -31.79
#